data_AF-A0A0E0I4T1-F1
#
_entry.id   AF-A0A0E0I4T1-F1
#
_cell.length_a   1.000
_cell.length_b   1.000
_cell.length_c   1.000
_cell.angle_alpha   90.00
_cell.angle_beta   90.00
_cell.angle_gamma   90.00
#
_symmetry.space_group_name_H-M   'P 1'
#
loop_
_entity.id
_entity.type
_entity.pdbx_description
1 polymer ?
#
loop_
_entity_poly.entity_id
_entity_poly.type
_entity_poly.pdbx_seq_one_letter_code
_entity_poly.pdbx_strand_id
1 'polypeptide(L)'
;MWKKVNWSVVGWIFANAAFGDVLAMGLYFYGLRTTSATYSSIFMNLIPIATFLMAIVLRAEKLALGNWSGKLMLLGVLCVGGTMVVNLVKGKMLHIWPTNLLKSHTQAPANPTGPRHDMVVGTLWLCGSCLSYAIYFIVQARLVKVFPSTYLMTVLTSLLGSLQAFVVGVFLVHDRSEWRLKWDLQLLTVIYSGVFNTGLAFLLITWVIRRSGPIYPSMFNSLSLILTMVLDSLLLGTNIYLGSILGTVLVVLGLYAFLWGKGKELKLAATVAAQKEQQGGVILNTQKIQGYAELHNCGLAHLKSSALRCAVGLGIPNAIDRCGGVATISDIITQTGLHATKLTYLRRLMRVLTVCGIFDQSSSSSAVGEIQTVYKLNPTSRLLVQDDNSSALLLLFARPDTTRSCCYHTLRDGARHVSVEFDHNAMSHACIADSNLVMEIVLKEAHGIFHGLSSLIDVGGGHGAAAVAIAKVFPHITCSVLDLEQVISKAPTSQLVKYIVGDMFEFIPTADAILLKAVLNSWDDNSCIKILQQCKRAIPTRQAGGKILILNVVIGHGTPDNTTKEAQVLTDMYMMRGSGFEREEKEWESVFLRAGLSDYNIMPIIGPVSIIEVLP
;
A
#
# COMPACT_ATOMS: atom_id res chain seq x y z
N MET A 1 -2.00 14.14 22.57
CA MET A 1 -1.61 12.97 23.40
C MET A 1 -2.81 12.16 23.93
N TRP A 2 -3.91 12.79 24.33
CA TRP A 2 -5.10 12.12 24.90
C TRP A 2 -6.05 11.47 23.87
N LYS A 3 -5.93 11.80 22.57
CA LYS A 3 -6.79 11.28 21.48
C LYS A 3 -6.66 9.76 21.20
N LYS A 4 -5.86 9.01 21.96
CA LYS A 4 -5.67 7.55 21.83
C LYS A 4 -6.01 6.78 23.13
N VAL A 5 -6.59 7.42 24.14
CA VAL A 5 -7.03 6.71 25.36
C VAL A 5 -8.40 6.11 25.10
N ASN A 6 -8.41 4.86 24.64
CA ASN A 6 -9.63 4.07 24.47
C ASN A 6 -10.13 3.58 25.84
N TRP A 7 -11.43 3.31 26.01
CA TRP A 7 -12.01 2.72 27.23
C TRP A 7 -11.30 1.43 27.67
N SER A 8 -10.80 0.64 26.71
CA SER A 8 -9.97 -0.53 26.99
C SER A 8 -8.69 -0.17 27.75
N VAL A 9 -8.02 0.94 27.38
CA VAL A 9 -6.78 1.40 28.01
C VAL A 9 -7.05 1.86 29.44
N VAL A 10 -8.16 2.57 29.67
CA VAL A 10 -8.60 2.97 31.02
C VAL A 10 -8.87 1.74 31.88
N GLY A 11 -9.53 0.71 31.33
CA GLY A 11 -9.75 -0.56 32.01
C GLY A 11 -8.44 -1.28 32.40
N TRP A 12 -7.44 -1.28 31.52
CA TRP A 12 -6.13 -1.83 31.83
C TRP A 12 -5.39 -1.04 32.92
N ILE A 13 -5.45 0.29 32.91
CA ILE A 13 -4.88 1.15 33.96
C ILE A 13 -5.56 0.88 35.31
N PHE A 14 -6.90 0.75 35.31
CA PHE A 14 -7.68 0.43 36.51
C PHE A 14 -7.33 -0.93 37.09
N ALA A 15 -7.26 -1.97 36.26
CA ALA A 15 -6.86 -3.30 36.69
C ALA A 15 -5.41 -3.31 37.23
N ASN A 16 -4.51 -2.60 36.55
CA ASN A 16 -3.12 -2.51 36.98
C ASN A 16 -2.96 -1.87 38.37
N ALA A 17 -3.67 -0.77 38.61
CA ALA A 17 -3.71 -0.10 39.90
C ALA A 17 -4.34 -0.99 40.99
N ALA A 18 -5.44 -1.68 40.67
CA ALA A 18 -6.13 -2.54 41.63
C ALA A 18 -5.25 -3.71 42.09
N PHE A 19 -4.59 -4.41 41.17
CA PHE A 19 -3.74 -5.55 41.50
C PHE A 19 -2.38 -5.13 42.08
N GLY A 20 -1.76 -4.07 41.56
CA GLY A 20 -0.42 -3.64 41.96
C GLY A 20 -0.39 -2.81 43.24
N ASP A 21 -1.31 -1.85 43.39
CA ASP A 21 -1.25 -0.84 44.46
C ASP A 21 -2.14 -1.25 45.64
N VAL A 22 -3.37 -1.70 45.36
CA VAL A 22 -4.37 -1.96 46.40
C VAL A 22 -4.27 -3.39 46.93
N LEU A 23 -4.42 -4.38 46.05
CA LEU A 23 -4.47 -5.79 46.47
C LEU A 23 -3.08 -6.31 46.87
N ALA A 24 -2.05 -6.12 46.05
CA ALA A 24 -0.73 -6.67 46.36
C ALA A 24 -0.15 -6.11 47.67
N MET A 25 -0.13 -4.79 47.85
CA MET A 25 0.34 -4.16 49.10
C MET A 25 -0.65 -4.34 50.26
N GLY A 26 -1.95 -4.13 50.04
CA GLY A 26 -2.95 -4.20 51.10
C GLY A 26 -3.00 -5.60 51.73
N LEU A 27 -3.08 -6.65 50.91
CA LEU A 27 -3.09 -8.03 51.39
C LEU A 27 -1.79 -8.40 52.09
N TYR A 28 -0.65 -7.86 51.64
CA TYR A 28 0.63 -8.06 52.31
C TYR A 28 0.65 -7.45 53.73
N PHE A 29 0.18 -6.21 53.90
CA PHE A 29 0.14 -5.57 55.20
C PHE A 29 -0.86 -6.21 56.17
N TYR A 30 -2.02 -6.67 55.68
CA TYR A 30 -2.96 -7.46 56.50
C TYR A 30 -2.36 -8.81 56.91
N GLY A 31 -1.69 -9.50 55.98
CA GLY A 31 -0.94 -10.72 56.28
C GLY A 31 0.15 -10.48 57.32
N LEU A 32 0.92 -9.40 57.18
CA LEU A 32 1.98 -8.99 58.11
C LEU A 32 1.43 -8.69 59.52
N ARG A 33 0.25 -8.07 59.62
CA ARG A 33 -0.41 -7.78 60.92
C ARG A 33 -0.80 -9.05 61.67
N THR A 34 -1.21 -10.09 60.94
CA THR A 34 -1.64 -11.38 61.52
C THR A 34 -0.52 -12.40 61.70
N THR A 35 0.65 -12.17 61.10
CA THR A 35 1.79 -13.10 61.11
C THR A 35 3.07 -12.39 61.57
N SER A 36 4.26 -12.96 61.29
CA SER A 36 5.54 -12.32 61.58
C SER A 36 6.20 -11.78 60.31
N ALA A 37 7.08 -10.78 60.46
CA ALA A 37 7.85 -10.21 59.36
C ALA A 37 8.70 -11.25 58.63
N THR A 38 9.31 -12.17 59.38
CA THR A 38 10.10 -13.29 58.82
C THR A 38 9.22 -14.29 58.06
N TYR A 39 7.99 -14.54 58.53
CA TYR A 39 7.07 -15.42 57.81
C TYR A 39 6.55 -14.77 56.52
N SER A 40 6.22 -13.48 56.57
CA SER A 40 5.75 -12.72 55.39
C SER A 40 6.81 -12.58 54.30
N SER A 41 8.08 -12.42 54.66
CA SER A 41 9.17 -12.32 53.68
C SER A 41 9.41 -13.61 52.90
N ILE A 42 9.12 -14.78 53.48
CA ILE A 42 9.18 -16.09 52.79
C ILE A 42 8.20 -16.11 51.61
N PHE A 43 6.97 -15.60 51.80
CA PHE A 43 5.95 -15.57 50.77
C PHE A 43 6.30 -14.63 49.61
N MET A 44 6.97 -13.49 49.87
CA MET A 44 7.42 -12.59 48.78
C MET A 44 8.38 -13.27 47.79
N ASN A 45 9.06 -14.36 48.19
CA ASN A 45 9.89 -15.15 47.29
C ASN A 45 9.10 -16.13 46.41
N LEU A 46 7.80 -16.29 46.62
CA LEU A 46 6.91 -17.08 45.76
C LEU A 46 6.42 -16.28 44.54
N ILE A 47 6.55 -14.94 44.57
CA ILE A 47 6.16 -14.04 43.47
C ILE A 47 6.76 -14.46 42.11
N PRO A 48 8.05 -14.83 41.98
CA PRO A 48 8.61 -15.25 40.69
C PRO A 48 7.98 -16.53 40.15
N ILE A 49 7.68 -17.51 41.02
CA ILE A 49 6.99 -18.75 40.64
C ILE A 49 5.58 -18.44 40.16
N ALA A 50 4.83 -17.66 40.94
CA ALA A 50 3.48 -17.26 40.59
C ALA A 50 3.46 -16.47 39.26
N THR A 51 4.42 -15.58 39.05
CA THR A 51 4.56 -14.78 37.81
C THR A 51 4.88 -15.69 36.62
N PHE A 52 5.76 -16.68 36.79
CA PHE A 52 6.11 -17.64 35.75
C PHE A 52 4.92 -18.52 35.35
N LEU A 53 4.18 -19.07 36.34
CA LEU A 53 2.97 -19.85 36.11
C LEU A 53 1.89 -19.03 35.41
N MET A 54 1.63 -17.81 35.88
CA MET A 54 0.67 -16.90 35.25
C MET A 54 1.08 -16.49 33.85
N ALA A 55 2.38 -16.32 33.58
CA ALA A 55 2.89 -16.02 32.24
C ALA A 55 2.64 -17.16 31.25
N ILE A 56 2.73 -18.42 31.70
CA ILE A 56 2.40 -19.60 30.90
C ILE A 56 0.90 -19.68 30.64
N VAL A 57 0.08 -19.61 31.70
CA VAL A 57 -1.39 -19.73 31.61
C VAL A 57 -1.97 -18.64 30.70
N LEU A 58 -1.51 -17.40 30.84
CA LEU A 58 -2.00 -16.25 30.08
C LEU A 58 -1.28 -16.07 28.73
N ARG A 59 -0.39 -17.00 28.34
CA ARG A 59 0.47 -16.93 27.15
C ARG A 59 1.15 -15.56 26.98
N ALA A 60 1.53 -14.93 28.10
CA ALA A 60 2.07 -13.57 28.13
C ALA A 60 3.53 -13.54 27.66
N GLU A 61 4.27 -14.64 27.85
CA GLU A 61 5.57 -14.89 27.23
C GLU A 61 5.50 -16.17 26.38
N LYS A 62 5.98 -16.10 25.13
CA LYS A 62 6.17 -17.29 24.29
C LYS A 62 7.46 -17.99 24.72
N LEU A 63 7.39 -18.72 25.83
CA LEU A 63 8.50 -19.57 26.26
C LEU A 63 8.64 -20.72 25.26
N ALA A 64 9.57 -20.58 24.32
CA ALA A 64 9.95 -21.66 23.42
C ALA A 64 10.73 -22.71 24.22
N LEU A 65 10.02 -23.56 24.98
CA LEU A 65 10.59 -24.61 25.83
C LEU A 65 11.45 -25.62 25.05
N GLY A 66 11.30 -25.69 23.73
CA GLY A 66 12.16 -26.46 22.83
C GLY A 66 13.58 -25.88 22.67
N ASN A 67 13.75 -24.57 22.87
CA ASN A 67 15.04 -23.90 22.70
C ASN A 67 15.87 -23.94 23.99
N TRP A 68 17.20 -24.02 23.83
CA TRP A 68 18.15 -23.99 24.95
C TRP A 68 17.97 -22.77 25.87
N SER A 69 17.57 -21.64 25.30
CA SER A 69 17.26 -20.42 26.04
C SER A 69 16.07 -20.58 27.01
N GLY A 70 15.00 -21.23 26.57
CA GLY A 70 13.82 -21.51 27.40
C GLY A 70 14.13 -22.49 28.52
N LYS A 71 14.98 -23.50 28.26
CA LYS A 71 15.45 -24.45 29.28
C LYS A 71 16.28 -23.78 30.37
N LEU A 72 17.13 -22.82 30.01
CA LEU A 72 17.92 -22.03 30.98
C LEU A 72 17.05 -21.10 31.83
N MET A 73 15.98 -20.54 31.26
CA MET A 73 15.02 -19.74 32.03
C MET A 73 14.24 -20.60 33.04
N LEU A 74 13.91 -21.85 32.70
CA LEU A 74 13.30 -22.82 33.62
C LEU A 74 14.25 -23.22 34.76
N LEU A 75 15.55 -23.42 34.46
CA LEU A 75 16.58 -23.63 35.49
C LEU A 75 16.70 -22.44 36.44
N GLY A 76 16.28 -21.24 36.03
CA GLY A 76 16.17 -20.06 36.89
C GLY A 76 15.25 -20.24 38.10
N VAL A 77 14.28 -21.17 38.04
CA VAL A 77 13.38 -21.50 39.17
C VAL A 77 14.15 -22.05 40.38
N LEU A 78 15.36 -22.59 40.18
CA LEU A 78 16.28 -22.97 41.26
C LEU A 78 16.57 -21.80 42.22
N CYS A 79 16.50 -20.56 41.73
CA CYS A 79 16.66 -19.36 42.55
C CYS A 79 15.64 -19.31 43.70
N VAL A 80 14.40 -19.73 43.44
CA VAL A 80 13.34 -19.74 44.46
C VAL A 80 13.48 -20.94 45.40
N GLY A 81 14.01 -22.07 44.91
CA GLY A 81 14.45 -23.17 45.77
C GLY A 81 15.52 -22.71 46.77
N GLY A 82 16.46 -21.87 46.31
CA GLY A 82 17.51 -21.30 47.15
C GLY A 82 16.98 -20.43 48.29
N THR A 83 16.01 -19.56 48.02
CA THR A 83 15.40 -18.72 49.08
C THR A 83 14.61 -19.52 50.11
N MET A 84 13.99 -20.65 49.71
CA MET A 84 13.36 -21.58 50.66
C MET A 84 14.40 -22.27 51.55
N VAL A 85 15.52 -22.72 50.98
CA VAL A 85 16.63 -23.33 51.74
C VAL A 85 17.21 -22.36 52.77
N VAL A 86 17.38 -21.08 52.40
CA VAL A 86 17.85 -20.04 53.32
C VAL A 86 16.99 -19.94 54.59
N ASN A 87 15.66 -20.03 54.44
CA ASN A 87 14.72 -19.77 55.53
C ASN A 87 14.37 -21.02 56.35
N LEU A 88 14.35 -22.19 55.71
CA LEU A 88 13.86 -23.43 56.33
C LEU A 88 14.98 -24.34 56.86
N VAL A 89 16.20 -24.24 56.30
CA VAL A 89 17.32 -25.10 56.70
C VAL A 89 18.20 -24.40 57.74
N LYS A 90 17.95 -24.67 59.01
CA LYS A 90 18.87 -24.28 60.09
C LYS A 90 20.00 -25.31 60.18
N GLY A 91 21.24 -24.85 60.01
CA GLY A 91 22.45 -25.67 60.07
C GLY A 91 23.34 -25.30 61.24
N LYS A 92 24.63 -25.66 61.18
CA LYS A 92 25.63 -25.22 62.17
C LYS A 92 25.72 -23.69 62.18
N MET A 93 25.77 -23.12 63.37
CA MET A 93 25.89 -21.67 63.57
C MET A 93 27.29 -21.20 63.16
N LEU A 94 27.34 -20.19 62.29
CA LEU A 94 28.58 -19.61 61.79
C LEU A 94 28.68 -18.18 62.31
N HIS A 95 29.59 -17.95 63.26
CA HIS A 95 29.98 -16.60 63.66
C HIS A 95 31.01 -16.07 62.66
N ILE A 96 30.54 -15.32 61.66
CA ILE A 96 31.38 -14.81 60.58
C ILE A 96 31.99 -13.44 60.93
N TRP A 97 31.32 -12.64 61.78
CA TRP A 97 31.74 -11.28 62.15
C TRP A 97 31.31 -10.90 63.59
N PRO A 98 32.04 -10.02 64.30
CA PRO A 98 31.63 -9.49 65.60
C PRO A 98 30.84 -8.18 65.40
N THR A 99 29.51 -8.16 65.52
CA THR A 99 28.77 -6.88 65.45
C THR A 99 27.51 -6.85 66.33
N ASN A 100 27.37 -5.74 67.08
CA ASN A 100 26.22 -5.32 67.89
C ASN A 100 26.10 -3.78 67.80
N LEU A 101 25.74 -3.22 66.65
CA LEU A 101 25.74 -1.77 66.45
C LEU A 101 24.46 -1.06 66.91
N LEU A 102 23.32 -1.77 67.02
CA LEU A 102 22.01 -1.21 67.37
C LEU A 102 21.30 -2.07 68.44
N LYS A 103 21.84 -2.16 69.66
CA LYS A 103 21.04 -2.62 70.81
C LYS A 103 20.35 -1.43 71.46
N SER A 104 19.04 -1.28 71.25
CA SER A 104 18.16 -0.58 72.20
C SER A 104 17.16 -1.60 72.77
N HIS A 105 16.98 -1.54 74.08
CA HIS A 105 16.17 -2.46 74.87
C HIS A 105 14.69 -2.33 74.48
N THR A 106 14.09 -3.39 73.93
CA THR A 106 12.67 -3.76 74.11
C THR A 106 12.47 -5.17 73.55
N GLN A 107 12.84 -6.17 74.36
CA GLN A 107 12.25 -7.50 74.20
C GLN A 107 10.84 -7.42 74.80
N ALA A 108 9.82 -7.22 73.98
CA ALA A 108 8.48 -7.65 74.36
C ALA A 108 8.42 -9.18 74.16
N PRO A 109 7.93 -9.95 75.15
CA PRO A 109 7.80 -11.39 75.00
C PRO A 109 6.77 -11.70 73.90
N ALA A 110 7.18 -12.50 72.91
CA ALA A 110 6.25 -13.13 71.99
C ALA A 110 5.44 -14.19 72.76
N ASN A 111 4.27 -13.83 73.26
CA ASN A 111 3.28 -14.80 73.74
C ASN A 111 2.63 -15.48 72.52
N PRO A 112 2.75 -16.81 72.34
CA PRO A 112 2.04 -17.54 71.30
C PRO A 112 0.68 -17.99 71.86
N THR A 113 -0.27 -17.08 72.05
CA THR A 113 -1.64 -17.45 72.46
C THR A 113 -2.68 -16.58 71.75
N GLY A 114 -2.90 -16.88 70.48
CA GLY A 114 -4.09 -16.54 69.70
C GLY A 114 -4.48 -17.76 68.85
N PRO A 115 -5.77 -18.04 68.60
CA PRO A 115 -6.23 -19.32 68.06
C PRO A 115 -5.63 -19.56 66.66
N ARG A 116 -5.26 -20.82 66.35
CA ARG A 116 -4.67 -21.28 65.06
C ARG A 116 -5.41 -20.80 63.80
N HIS A 117 -6.65 -20.33 63.93
CA HIS A 117 -7.46 -19.73 62.87
C HIS A 117 -6.82 -18.45 62.29
N ASP A 118 -6.18 -17.61 63.11
CA ASP A 118 -5.63 -16.32 62.67
C ASP A 118 -4.37 -16.46 61.80
N MET A 119 -3.58 -17.52 62.02
CA MET A 119 -2.40 -17.82 61.21
C MET A 119 -2.77 -18.32 59.81
N VAL A 120 -3.81 -19.16 59.69
CA VAL A 120 -4.30 -19.65 58.40
C VAL A 120 -4.85 -18.50 57.56
N VAL A 121 -5.61 -17.59 58.19
CA VAL A 121 -6.11 -16.37 57.56
C VAL A 121 -4.95 -15.48 57.09
N GLY A 122 -3.91 -15.31 57.91
CA GLY A 122 -2.70 -14.59 57.52
C GLY A 122 -1.97 -15.21 56.31
N THR A 123 -1.84 -16.53 56.26
CA THR A 123 -1.28 -17.24 55.11
C THR A 123 -2.11 -17.05 53.84
N LEU A 124 -3.45 -17.07 53.94
CA LEU A 124 -4.34 -16.81 52.80
C LEU A 124 -4.16 -15.38 52.25
N TRP A 125 -4.02 -14.38 53.12
CA TRP A 125 -3.73 -13.00 52.70
C TRP A 125 -2.37 -12.88 51.99
N LEU A 126 -1.32 -13.54 52.51
CA LEU A 126 0.01 -13.55 51.91
C LEU A 126 0.02 -14.26 50.53
N CYS A 127 -0.68 -15.39 50.40
CA CYS A 127 -0.89 -16.06 49.11
C CYS A 127 -1.62 -15.16 48.11
N GLY A 128 -2.67 -14.47 48.56
CA GLY A 128 -3.42 -13.50 47.74
C GLY A 128 -2.55 -12.34 47.26
N SER A 129 -1.66 -11.84 48.12
CA SER A 129 -0.68 -10.81 47.74
C SER A 129 0.29 -11.31 46.65
N CYS A 130 0.82 -12.52 46.78
CA CYS A 130 1.74 -13.11 45.79
C CYS A 130 1.10 -13.27 44.42
N LEU A 131 -0.16 -13.73 44.39
CA LEU A 131 -0.93 -13.87 43.16
C LEU A 131 -1.24 -12.49 42.54
N SER A 132 -1.55 -11.50 43.38
CA SER A 132 -1.81 -10.13 42.93
C SER A 132 -0.58 -9.48 42.31
N TYR A 133 0.62 -9.66 42.89
CA TYR A 133 1.88 -9.22 42.29
C TYR A 133 2.16 -9.90 40.95
N ALA A 134 1.90 -11.20 40.83
CA ALA A 134 2.05 -11.93 39.57
C ALA A 134 1.12 -11.40 38.48
N ILE A 135 -0.14 -11.13 38.81
CA ILE A 135 -1.11 -10.52 37.89
C ILE A 135 -0.69 -9.10 37.51
N TYR A 136 -0.24 -8.30 38.48
CA TYR A 136 0.26 -6.95 38.26
C TYR A 136 1.38 -6.93 37.21
N PHE A 137 2.42 -7.75 37.33
CA PHE A 137 3.51 -7.76 36.33
C PHE A 137 3.03 -8.12 34.92
N ILE A 138 2.09 -9.06 34.79
CA ILE A 138 1.51 -9.45 33.50
C ILE A 138 0.68 -8.31 32.89
N VAL A 139 -0.21 -7.71 33.70
CA VAL A 139 -1.07 -6.59 33.29
C VAL A 139 -0.20 -5.40 32.88
N GLN A 140 0.82 -5.06 33.66
CA GLN A 140 1.78 -4.01 33.37
C GLN A 140 2.50 -4.27 32.03
N ALA A 141 2.91 -5.51 31.75
CA ALA A 141 3.54 -5.87 30.48
C ALA A 141 2.62 -5.72 29.26
N ARG A 142 1.31 -5.94 29.43
CA ARG A 142 0.32 -5.72 28.36
C ARG A 142 0.03 -4.22 28.19
N LEU A 143 -0.15 -3.50 29.29
CA LEU A 143 -0.47 -2.08 29.28
C LEU A 143 0.65 -1.25 28.62
N VAL A 144 1.91 -1.56 28.91
CA VAL A 144 3.08 -0.89 28.30
C VAL A 144 3.15 -1.07 26.78
N LYS A 145 2.57 -2.15 26.21
CA LYS A 145 2.51 -2.35 24.75
C LYS A 145 1.43 -1.50 24.08
N VAL A 146 0.37 -1.17 24.81
CA VAL A 146 -0.78 -0.42 24.29
C VAL A 146 -0.61 1.09 24.51
N PHE A 147 0.06 1.49 25.60
CA PHE A 147 0.19 2.89 25.98
C PHE A 147 1.50 3.53 25.47
N PRO A 148 1.45 4.68 24.76
CA PRO A 148 2.62 5.25 24.09
C PRO A 148 3.67 5.88 25.03
N SER A 149 3.29 6.33 26.23
CA SER A 149 4.19 6.97 27.21
C SER A 149 4.28 6.19 28.52
N THR A 150 5.43 5.55 28.76
CA THR A 150 5.68 4.69 29.93
C THR A 150 5.62 5.43 31.28
N TYR A 151 6.16 6.65 31.33
CA TYR A 151 6.19 7.44 32.56
C TYR A 151 4.80 7.97 32.92
N LEU A 152 4.07 8.49 31.92
CA LEU A 152 2.71 8.97 32.13
C LEU A 152 1.77 7.84 32.56
N MET A 153 1.93 6.65 31.99
CA MET A 153 1.18 5.46 32.39
C MET A 153 1.38 5.16 33.90
N THR A 154 2.63 5.19 34.37
CA THR A 154 2.95 4.91 35.79
C THR A 154 2.34 5.95 36.73
N VAL A 155 2.39 7.24 36.34
CA VAL A 155 1.76 8.33 37.10
C VAL A 155 0.24 8.13 37.18
N LEU A 156 -0.40 7.78 36.06
CA LEU A 156 -1.84 7.54 36.02
C LEU A 156 -2.25 6.31 36.83
N THR A 157 -1.47 5.22 36.79
CA THR A 157 -1.75 4.03 37.60
C THR A 157 -1.62 4.34 39.08
N SER A 158 -0.58 5.06 39.51
CA SER A 158 -0.39 5.40 40.93
C SER A 158 -1.43 6.41 41.43
N LEU A 159 -1.86 7.36 40.58
CA LEU A 159 -2.94 8.29 40.92
C LEU A 159 -4.26 7.53 41.12
N LEU A 160 -4.59 6.61 40.21
CA LEU A 160 -5.79 5.81 40.29
C LEU A 160 -5.74 4.78 41.43
N GLY A 161 -4.58 4.19 41.70
CA GLY A 161 -4.34 3.30 42.83
C GLY A 161 -4.49 4.02 44.17
N SER A 162 -3.98 5.26 44.26
CA SER A 162 -4.19 6.11 45.44
C SER A 162 -5.68 6.40 45.66
N LEU A 163 -6.44 6.67 44.58
CA LEU A 163 -7.88 6.87 44.65
C LEU A 163 -8.62 5.59 45.09
N GLN A 164 -8.29 4.44 44.51
CA GLN A 164 -8.87 3.15 44.88
C GLN A 164 -8.55 2.80 46.34
N ALA A 165 -7.30 2.98 46.78
CA ALA A 165 -6.87 2.76 48.15
C ALA A 165 -7.58 3.70 49.14
N PHE A 166 -7.79 4.97 48.77
CA PHE A 166 -8.57 5.92 49.56
C PHE A 166 -10.02 5.47 49.73
N VAL A 167 -10.68 5.06 48.64
CA VAL A 167 -12.05 4.54 48.68
C VAL A 167 -12.15 3.31 49.58
N VAL A 168 -11.26 2.33 49.40
CA VAL A 168 -11.20 1.14 50.26
C VAL A 168 -10.93 1.51 51.72
N GLY A 169 -10.02 2.46 51.97
CA GLY A 169 -9.71 2.95 53.31
C GLY A 169 -10.93 3.55 54.01
N VAL A 170 -11.73 4.37 53.32
CA VAL A 170 -12.95 4.98 53.86
C VAL A 170 -13.98 3.92 54.27
N PHE A 171 -14.08 2.81 53.52
CA PHE A 171 -14.97 1.71 53.86
C PHE A 171 -14.46 0.82 55.00
N LEU A 172 -13.14 0.66 55.14
CA LEU A 172 -12.56 -0.22 56.16
C LEU A 172 -12.35 0.49 57.50
N VAL A 173 -12.03 1.78 57.50
CA VAL A 173 -11.64 2.54 58.69
C VAL A 173 -12.58 3.72 58.88
N HIS A 174 -13.57 3.53 59.75
CA HIS A 174 -14.58 4.54 60.07
C HIS A 174 -14.12 5.56 61.13
N ASP A 175 -13.08 5.23 61.91
CA ASP A 175 -12.60 6.08 63.00
C ASP A 175 -11.68 7.21 62.51
N ARG A 176 -12.12 8.46 62.70
CA ARG A 176 -11.36 9.65 62.28
C ARG A 176 -10.01 9.82 62.95
N SER A 177 -9.77 9.17 64.09
CA SER A 177 -8.49 9.22 64.81
C SER A 177 -7.38 8.48 64.08
N GLU A 178 -7.69 7.42 63.32
CA GLU A 178 -6.70 6.64 62.57
C GLU A 178 -6.22 7.36 61.30
N TRP A 179 -6.99 8.32 60.80
CA TRP A 179 -6.63 9.16 59.64
C TRP A 179 -5.71 10.34 60.00
N ARG A 180 -5.45 10.61 61.28
CA ARG A 180 -4.63 11.74 61.72
C ARG A 180 -3.15 11.36 61.72
N LEU A 181 -2.38 11.93 60.80
CA LEU A 181 -0.91 11.80 60.83
C LEU A 181 -0.32 12.62 61.98
N LYS A 182 0.54 11.99 62.78
CA LYS A 182 1.32 12.61 63.85
C LYS A 182 2.78 12.74 63.40
N TRP A 183 3.53 13.63 64.05
CA TRP A 183 4.99 13.73 63.85
C TRP A 183 5.71 12.60 64.59
N ASP A 184 5.61 11.37 64.07
CA ASP A 184 6.16 10.16 64.67
C ASP A 184 6.81 9.22 63.60
N LEU A 185 7.28 8.05 64.04
CA LEU A 185 7.85 7.02 63.16
C LEU A 185 6.87 6.52 62.09
N GLN A 186 5.56 6.69 62.29
CA GLN A 186 4.56 6.32 61.29
C GLN A 186 4.63 7.27 60.10
N LEU A 187 4.71 8.58 60.32
CA LEU A 187 4.89 9.57 59.25
C LEU A 187 6.18 9.32 58.46
N LEU A 188 7.29 9.01 59.15
CA LEU A 188 8.56 8.68 58.49
C LEU A 188 8.44 7.43 57.61
N THR A 189 7.73 6.40 58.10
CA THR A 189 7.50 5.15 57.35
C THR A 189 6.61 5.37 56.13
N VAL A 190 5.58 6.23 56.25
CA VAL A 190 4.71 6.62 55.13
C VAL A 190 5.50 7.37 54.05
N ILE A 191 6.34 8.35 54.43
CA ILE A 191 7.17 9.09 53.47
C ILE A 191 8.18 8.16 52.79
N TYR A 192 8.87 7.30 53.56
CA TYR A 192 9.84 6.35 53.02
C TYR A 192 9.21 5.37 52.02
N SER A 193 8.08 4.77 52.38
CA SER A 193 7.36 3.85 51.49
C SER A 193 6.81 4.55 50.24
N GLY A 194 6.26 5.76 50.37
CA GLY A 194 5.78 6.55 49.23
C GLY A 194 6.88 6.90 48.22
N VAL A 195 8.05 7.31 48.69
CA VAL A 195 9.16 7.71 47.81
C VAL A 195 9.85 6.49 47.19
N PHE A 196 10.26 5.52 48.02
CA PHE A 196 11.10 4.42 47.54
C PHE A 196 10.29 3.22 47.02
N ASN A 197 9.23 2.81 47.73
CA ASN A 197 8.47 1.60 47.41
C ASN A 197 7.45 1.81 46.29
N THR A 198 6.89 3.02 46.16
CA THR A 198 5.96 3.35 45.07
C THR A 198 6.61 4.24 44.01
N GLY A 199 7.16 5.40 44.37
CA GLY A 199 7.68 6.38 43.40
C GLY A 199 8.83 5.83 42.56
N LEU A 200 9.93 5.44 43.21
CA LEU A 200 11.12 4.94 42.50
C LEU A 200 10.94 3.52 41.97
N ALA A 201 10.45 2.60 42.81
CA ALA A 201 10.36 1.20 42.45
C ALA A 201 9.40 0.93 41.29
N PHE A 202 8.22 1.56 41.23
CA PHE A 202 7.29 1.32 40.11
C PHE A 202 7.81 1.86 38.78
N LEU A 203 8.51 3.00 38.79
CA LEU A 203 9.15 3.52 37.58
C LEU A 203 10.20 2.54 37.04
N LEU A 204 11.05 2.01 37.93
CA LEU A 204 12.07 1.02 37.56
C LEU A 204 11.43 -0.29 37.11
N ILE A 205 10.46 -0.83 37.85
CA ILE A 205 9.73 -2.05 37.47
C ILE A 205 9.09 -1.88 36.10
N THR A 206 8.44 -0.76 35.84
CA THR A 206 7.80 -0.48 34.56
C THR A 206 8.82 -0.41 33.41
N TRP A 207 9.93 0.28 33.63
CA TRP A 207 11.02 0.38 32.65
C TRP A 207 11.62 -1.00 32.35
N VAL A 208 11.86 -1.81 33.38
CA VAL A 208 12.40 -3.16 33.25
C VAL A 208 11.41 -4.08 32.52
N ILE A 209 10.11 -4.04 32.86
CA ILE A 209 9.09 -4.85 32.19
C ILE A 209 9.00 -4.51 30.71
N ARG A 210 9.10 -3.21 30.36
CA ARG A 210 9.11 -2.76 28.96
C ARG A 210 10.24 -3.39 28.16
N ARG A 211 11.42 -3.51 28.77
CA ARG A 211 12.65 -3.94 28.09
C ARG A 211 12.82 -5.46 28.10
N SER A 212 12.50 -6.09 29.22
CA SER A 212 12.91 -7.47 29.54
C SER A 212 11.74 -8.40 29.84
N GLY A 213 10.50 -7.91 29.85
CA GLY A 213 9.29 -8.70 30.09
C GLY A 213 8.87 -8.81 31.56
N PRO A 214 7.66 -9.38 31.83
CA PRO A 214 7.03 -9.40 33.16
C PRO A 214 7.75 -10.26 34.19
N ILE A 215 8.47 -11.30 33.76
CA ILE A 215 9.13 -12.24 34.69
C ILE A 215 10.42 -11.61 35.26
N TYR A 216 11.06 -10.73 34.51
CA TYR A 216 12.39 -10.21 34.85
C TYR A 216 12.47 -9.48 36.21
N PRO A 217 11.57 -8.54 36.56
CA PRO A 217 11.64 -7.87 37.87
C PRO A 217 11.46 -8.83 39.04
N SER A 218 10.54 -9.80 38.91
CA SER A 218 10.22 -10.73 39.99
C SER A 218 11.43 -11.53 40.46
N MET A 219 12.30 -11.94 39.53
CA MET A 219 13.50 -12.76 39.82
C MET A 219 14.50 -12.07 40.77
N PHE A 220 14.46 -10.74 40.89
CA PHE A 220 15.33 -9.99 41.79
C PHE A 220 14.81 -9.94 43.24
N ASN A 221 13.56 -10.35 43.51
CA ASN A 221 13.05 -10.47 44.88
C ASN A 221 13.91 -11.42 45.73
N SER A 222 14.42 -12.49 45.12
CA SER A 222 15.33 -13.43 45.77
C SER A 222 16.65 -12.80 46.21
N LEU A 223 17.14 -11.79 45.46
CA LEU A 223 18.35 -11.05 45.81
C LEU A 223 18.09 -10.10 46.99
N SER A 224 16.89 -9.51 47.06
CA SER A 224 16.47 -8.70 48.20
C SER A 224 16.56 -9.51 49.50
N LEU A 225 16.20 -10.80 49.48
CA LEU A 225 16.29 -11.65 50.66
C LEU A 225 17.73 -11.87 51.13
N ILE A 226 18.67 -12.06 50.19
CA ILE A 226 20.09 -12.16 50.53
C ILE A 226 20.57 -10.86 51.18
N LEU A 227 20.21 -9.71 50.59
CA LEU A 227 20.60 -8.40 51.12
C LEU A 227 20.01 -8.17 52.52
N THR A 228 18.73 -8.48 52.72
CA THR A 228 18.06 -8.38 54.02
C THR A 228 18.73 -9.28 55.06
N MET A 229 19.08 -10.52 54.72
CA MET A 229 19.81 -11.42 55.63
C MET A 229 21.17 -10.86 56.03
N VAL A 230 21.94 -10.33 55.06
CA VAL A 230 23.26 -9.75 55.33
C VAL A 230 23.13 -8.51 56.23
N LEU A 231 22.17 -7.63 55.94
CA LEU A 231 21.92 -6.43 56.75
C LEU A 231 21.40 -6.78 58.15
N ASP A 232 20.51 -7.77 58.29
CA ASP A 232 20.00 -8.25 59.57
C ASP A 232 21.15 -8.80 60.44
N SER A 233 22.05 -9.59 59.85
CA SER A 233 23.22 -10.09 60.57
C SER A 233 24.18 -8.97 60.98
N LEU A 234 24.42 -7.98 60.11
CA LEU A 234 25.34 -6.85 60.38
C LEU A 234 24.78 -5.83 61.39
N LEU A 235 23.48 -5.54 61.34
CA LEU A 235 22.85 -4.48 62.13
C LEU A 235 22.27 -4.99 63.45
N LEU A 236 21.61 -6.16 63.41
CA LEU A 236 20.86 -6.74 64.54
C LEU A 236 21.63 -7.88 65.23
N GLY A 237 22.77 -8.29 64.68
CA GLY A 237 23.66 -9.31 65.28
C GLY A 237 23.07 -10.72 65.20
N THR A 238 22.17 -10.98 64.25
CA THR A 238 21.59 -12.32 64.06
C THR A 238 22.63 -13.29 63.48
N ASN A 239 22.61 -14.52 63.98
CA ASN A 239 23.58 -15.53 63.59
C ASN A 239 23.21 -16.16 62.23
N ILE A 240 24.20 -16.26 61.35
CA ILE A 240 24.04 -16.89 60.03
C ILE A 240 24.25 -18.40 60.17
N TYR A 241 23.39 -19.18 59.51
CA TYR A 241 23.46 -20.64 59.51
C TYR A 241 24.03 -21.16 58.18
N LEU A 242 24.62 -22.36 58.21
CA LEU A 242 25.15 -23.01 56.99
C LEU A 242 24.13 -23.13 55.85
N GLY A 243 22.84 -23.36 56.17
CA GLY A 243 21.76 -23.42 55.17
C GLY A 243 21.55 -22.09 54.44
N SER A 244 21.85 -20.97 55.07
CA SER A 244 21.77 -19.64 54.44
C SER A 244 22.85 -19.42 53.38
N ILE A 245 24.05 -19.98 53.57
CA ILE A 245 25.13 -19.94 52.56
C ILE A 245 24.77 -20.81 51.35
N LEU A 246 24.31 -22.04 51.59
CA LEU A 246 23.91 -22.96 50.52
C LEU A 246 22.77 -22.39 49.69
N GLY A 247 21.75 -21.82 50.35
CA GLY A 247 20.63 -21.18 49.68
C GLY A 247 21.05 -19.94 48.87
N THR A 248 22.01 -19.14 49.38
CA THR A 248 22.56 -17.97 48.66
C THR A 248 23.28 -18.39 47.37
N VAL A 249 24.09 -19.45 47.41
CA VAL A 249 24.76 -19.99 46.20
C VAL A 249 23.73 -20.43 45.15
N LEU A 250 22.67 -21.11 45.59
CA LEU A 250 21.61 -21.59 44.69
C LEU A 250 20.82 -20.43 44.06
N VAL A 251 20.57 -19.35 44.82
CA VAL A 251 19.98 -18.10 44.32
C VAL A 251 20.84 -17.47 43.21
N VAL A 252 22.15 -17.35 43.43
CA VAL A 252 23.07 -16.75 42.45
C VAL A 252 23.14 -17.56 41.17
N LEU A 253 23.24 -18.89 41.27
CA LEU A 253 23.28 -19.80 40.11
C LEU A 253 21.98 -19.75 39.31
N GLY A 254 20.83 -19.77 39.99
CA GLY A 254 19.52 -19.66 39.35
C GLY A 254 19.33 -18.33 38.63
N LEU A 255 19.68 -17.21 39.27
CA LEU A 255 19.59 -15.88 38.66
C LEU A 255 20.50 -15.77 37.43
N TYR A 256 21.73 -16.30 37.50
CA TYR A 256 22.66 -16.30 36.38
C TYR A 256 22.13 -17.09 35.17
N ALA A 257 21.59 -18.29 35.40
CA ALA A 257 21.00 -19.11 34.34
C ALA A 257 19.84 -18.39 33.63
N PHE A 258 18.97 -17.72 34.41
CA PHE A 258 17.86 -16.94 33.87
C PHE A 258 18.34 -15.75 33.02
N LEU A 259 19.28 -14.95 33.54
CA LEU A 259 19.82 -13.77 32.85
C LEU A 259 20.53 -14.15 31.55
N TRP A 260 21.28 -15.27 31.56
CA TRP A 260 21.95 -15.78 30.36
C TRP A 260 20.96 -16.22 29.28
N GLY A 261 19.90 -16.93 29.67
CA GLY A 261 18.80 -17.28 28.78
C GLY A 261 18.17 -16.03 28.16
N LYS A 262 17.72 -15.08 28.98
CA LYS A 262 17.05 -13.86 28.49
C LYS A 262 17.96 -13.01 27.59
N GLY A 263 19.26 -12.96 27.90
CA GLY A 263 20.26 -12.28 27.07
C GLY A 263 20.37 -12.85 25.65
N LYS A 264 20.23 -14.17 25.47
CA LYS A 264 20.23 -14.80 24.14
C LYS A 264 18.97 -14.47 23.33
N GLU A 265 17.79 -14.47 23.96
CA GLU A 265 16.54 -14.13 23.27
C GLU A 265 16.55 -12.69 22.74
N LEU A 266 17.02 -11.74 23.56
CA LEU A 266 17.08 -10.33 23.18
C LEU A 266 18.04 -10.09 22.00
N LYS A 267 19.20 -10.77 22.00
CA LYS A 267 20.16 -10.69 20.88
C LYS A 267 19.56 -11.23 19.58
N LEU A 268 18.87 -12.37 19.63
CA LEU A 268 18.22 -12.96 18.46
C LEU A 268 17.07 -12.09 17.94
N ALA A 269 16.27 -11.50 18.81
CA ALA A 269 15.22 -10.58 18.41
C ALA A 269 15.77 -9.32 17.71
N ALA A 270 16.90 -8.78 18.21
CA ALA A 270 17.55 -7.63 17.61
C ALA A 270 18.13 -7.92 16.20
N THR A 271 18.74 -9.09 15.99
CA THR A 271 19.26 -9.47 14.66
C THR A 271 18.14 -9.68 13.64
N VAL A 272 17.04 -10.33 14.04
CA VAL A 272 15.87 -10.52 13.17
C VAL A 272 15.21 -9.18 12.80
N ALA A 273 15.14 -8.23 13.74
CA ALA A 273 14.63 -6.89 13.48
C ALA A 273 15.51 -6.13 12.48
N ALA A 274 16.84 -6.16 12.65
CA ALA A 274 17.79 -5.52 11.76
C ALA A 274 17.73 -6.09 10.32
N GLN A 275 17.60 -7.41 10.17
CA GLN A 275 17.44 -8.05 8.85
C GLN A 275 16.14 -7.63 8.15
N LYS A 276 15.03 -7.52 8.88
CA LYS A 276 13.75 -7.07 8.30
C LYS A 276 13.81 -5.62 7.83
N GLU A 277 14.47 -4.75 8.58
CA GLU A 277 14.64 -3.34 8.24
C GLU A 277 15.52 -3.17 6.99
N GLN A 278 16.62 -3.92 6.92
CA GLN A 278 17.52 -3.91 5.76
C GLN A 278 16.84 -4.46 4.48
N GLN A 279 16.08 -5.55 4.59
CA GLN A 279 15.37 -6.14 3.46
C GLN A 279 14.21 -5.26 2.97
N GLY A 280 13.48 -4.61 3.88
CA GLY A 280 12.46 -3.63 3.54
C GLY A 280 13.02 -2.39 2.83
N GLY A 281 14.20 -1.91 3.27
CA GLY A 281 14.90 -0.79 2.64
C GLY A 281 15.34 -1.07 1.20
N VAL A 282 15.83 -2.28 0.92
CA VAL A 282 16.25 -2.69 -0.43
C VAL A 282 15.05 -2.73 -1.39
N ILE A 283 13.94 -3.34 -0.98
CA ILE A 283 12.72 -3.45 -1.82
C ILE A 283 12.18 -2.05 -2.15
N LEU A 284 12.10 -1.16 -1.15
CA LEU A 284 11.64 0.21 -1.34
C LEU A 284 12.54 0.98 -2.31
N ASN A 285 13.86 0.81 -2.23
CA ASN A 285 14.80 1.46 -3.14
C ASN A 285 14.66 0.94 -4.58
N THR A 286 14.51 -0.38 -4.78
CA THR A 286 14.28 -0.96 -6.10
C THR A 286 12.99 -0.42 -6.73
N GLN A 287 11.90 -0.34 -5.96
CA GLN A 287 10.63 0.22 -6.44
C GLN A 287 10.76 1.70 -6.80
N LYS A 288 11.50 2.49 -6.01
CA LYS A 288 11.77 3.90 -6.33
C LYS A 288 12.57 4.07 -7.61
N ILE A 289 13.58 3.23 -7.85
CA ILE A 289 14.38 3.27 -9.07
C ILE A 289 13.52 2.95 -10.29
N GLN A 290 12.68 1.91 -10.19
CA GLN A 290 11.74 1.54 -11.26
C GLN A 290 10.76 2.67 -11.56
N GLY A 291 10.13 3.24 -10.53
CA GLY A 291 9.20 4.36 -10.69
C GLY A 291 9.86 5.62 -11.26
N TYR A 292 11.14 5.89 -10.93
CA TYR A 292 11.89 7.00 -11.53
C TYR A 292 12.12 6.80 -13.03
N ALA A 293 12.49 5.59 -13.46
CA ALA A 293 12.68 5.28 -14.87
C ALA A 293 11.37 5.41 -15.68
N GLU A 294 10.25 4.91 -15.12
CA GLU A 294 8.92 5.05 -15.72
C GLU A 294 8.51 6.51 -15.84
N LEU A 295 8.64 7.30 -14.77
CA LEU A 295 8.30 8.72 -14.79
C LEU A 295 9.15 9.50 -15.79
N HIS A 296 10.45 9.19 -15.88
CA HIS A 296 11.35 9.81 -16.85
C HIS A 296 10.96 9.48 -18.29
N ASN A 297 10.56 8.24 -18.56
CA ASN A 297 10.03 7.82 -19.86
C ASN A 297 8.72 8.52 -20.20
N CYS A 298 7.79 8.63 -19.24
CA CYS A 298 6.53 9.35 -19.43
C CYS A 298 6.76 10.84 -19.69
N GLY A 299 7.63 11.50 -18.91
CA GLY A 299 7.94 12.92 -19.08
C GLY A 299 8.55 13.26 -20.44
N LEU A 300 9.34 12.35 -21.00
CA LEU A 300 9.96 12.50 -22.32
C LEU A 300 9.15 11.90 -23.48
N ALA A 301 7.96 11.35 -23.24
CA ALA A 301 7.17 10.67 -24.27
C ALA A 301 6.87 11.56 -25.48
N HIS A 302 6.66 12.87 -25.27
CA HIS A 302 6.45 13.86 -26.35
C HIS A 302 7.61 13.93 -27.36
N LEU A 303 8.84 13.58 -26.95
CA LEU A 303 10.00 13.53 -27.85
C LEU A 303 9.90 12.35 -28.82
N LYS A 304 9.21 11.26 -28.48
CA LYS A 304 8.96 10.15 -29.40
C LYS A 304 8.13 10.61 -30.59
N SER A 305 7.02 11.30 -30.34
CA SER A 305 6.16 11.88 -31.38
C SER A 305 6.90 12.93 -32.21
N SER A 306 7.70 13.78 -31.55
CA SER A 306 8.52 14.79 -32.24
C SER A 306 9.59 14.17 -33.15
N ALA A 307 10.23 13.09 -32.69
CA ALA A 307 11.20 12.33 -33.46
C ALA A 307 10.56 11.67 -34.68
N LEU A 308 9.40 11.04 -34.51
CA LEU A 308 8.64 10.42 -35.61
C LEU A 308 8.29 11.46 -36.69
N ARG A 309 7.75 12.61 -36.28
CA ARG A 309 7.43 13.72 -37.18
C ARG A 309 8.67 14.24 -37.91
N CYS A 310 9.79 14.39 -37.20
CA CYS A 310 11.05 14.83 -37.79
C CYS A 310 11.53 13.84 -38.87
N ALA A 311 11.47 12.53 -38.61
CA ALA A 311 11.90 11.53 -39.57
C ALA A 311 11.06 11.54 -40.85
N VAL A 312 9.74 11.67 -40.73
CA VAL A 312 8.87 11.75 -41.90
C VAL A 312 9.04 13.08 -42.64
N GLY A 313 9.15 14.21 -41.92
CA GLY A 313 9.40 15.52 -42.53
C GLY A 313 10.73 15.62 -43.26
N LEU A 314 11.74 14.84 -42.85
CA LEU A 314 13.03 14.71 -43.53
C LEU A 314 13.02 13.66 -44.65
N GLY A 315 11.92 12.93 -44.85
CA GLY A 315 11.83 11.88 -45.86
C GLY A 315 12.69 10.65 -45.57
N ILE A 316 13.04 10.39 -44.30
CA ILE A 316 13.89 9.26 -43.91
C ILE A 316 13.30 7.90 -44.32
N PRO A 317 12.00 7.60 -44.08
CA PRO A 317 11.42 6.32 -44.51
C PRO A 317 11.59 6.08 -46.01
N ASN A 318 11.25 7.08 -46.84
CA ASN A 318 11.41 7.02 -48.29
C ASN A 318 12.88 6.86 -48.72
N ALA A 319 13.80 7.53 -48.04
CA ALA A 319 15.23 7.41 -48.30
C ALA A 319 15.73 5.98 -48.07
N ILE A 320 15.29 5.33 -46.99
CA ILE A 320 15.65 3.93 -46.71
C ILE A 320 14.98 2.99 -47.72
N ASP A 321 13.73 3.26 -48.08
CA ASP A 321 12.98 2.46 -49.05
C ASP A 321 13.66 2.46 -50.43
N ARG A 322 14.09 3.63 -50.92
CA ARG A 322 14.88 3.78 -52.17
C ARG A 322 16.20 3.04 -52.15
N CYS A 323 16.75 2.72 -50.98
CA CYS A 323 17.95 1.89 -50.80
C CYS A 323 17.63 0.38 -50.73
N GLY A 324 16.40 -0.04 -51.03
CA GLY A 324 15.97 -1.44 -50.93
C GLY A 324 15.51 -1.83 -49.51
N GLY A 325 15.06 -0.85 -48.72
CA GLY A 325 14.55 -1.06 -47.36
C GLY A 325 15.63 -1.21 -46.28
N VAL A 326 16.90 -1.03 -46.64
CA VAL A 326 18.06 -1.15 -45.77
C VAL A 326 19.05 -0.04 -46.13
N ALA A 327 19.46 0.78 -45.16
CA ALA A 327 20.33 1.93 -45.43
C ALA A 327 21.30 2.22 -44.27
N THR A 328 22.51 2.68 -44.61
CA THR A 328 23.46 3.22 -43.64
C THR A 328 23.12 4.67 -43.31
N ILE A 329 23.74 5.21 -42.25
CA ILE A 329 23.57 6.65 -41.93
C ILE A 329 24.03 7.56 -43.09
N SER A 330 25.04 7.13 -43.85
CA SER A 330 25.57 7.88 -44.98
C SER A 330 24.58 7.87 -46.14
N ASP A 331 23.96 6.72 -46.42
CA ASP A 331 22.95 6.59 -47.48
C ASP A 331 21.71 7.44 -47.16
N ILE A 332 21.29 7.49 -45.90
CA ILE A 332 20.18 8.35 -45.49
C ILE A 332 20.53 9.82 -45.73
N ILE A 333 21.74 10.26 -45.39
CA ILE A 333 22.18 11.66 -45.60
C ILE A 333 22.18 12.02 -47.08
N THR A 334 22.71 11.15 -47.94
CA THR A 334 22.79 11.40 -49.38
C THR A 334 21.40 11.45 -50.01
N GLN A 335 20.52 10.50 -49.65
CA GLN A 335 19.16 10.41 -50.19
C GLN A 335 18.24 11.55 -49.71
N THR A 336 18.41 12.00 -48.46
CA THR A 336 17.61 13.11 -47.89
C THR A 336 18.15 14.50 -48.24
N GLY A 337 19.37 14.59 -48.78
CA GLY A 337 20.03 15.86 -49.08
C GLY A 337 20.48 16.64 -47.82
N LEU A 338 20.62 15.97 -46.68
CA LEU A 338 21.03 16.60 -45.43
C LEU A 338 22.51 17.04 -45.48
N HIS A 339 22.82 18.19 -44.88
CA HIS A 339 24.21 18.64 -44.78
C HIS A 339 25.02 17.75 -43.84
N ALA A 340 26.26 17.41 -44.21
CA ALA A 340 27.12 16.47 -43.48
C ALA A 340 27.36 16.87 -42.00
N THR A 341 27.33 18.17 -41.67
CA THR A 341 27.46 18.68 -40.29
C THR A 341 26.31 18.23 -39.36
N LYS A 342 25.20 17.73 -39.91
CA LYS A 342 24.04 17.26 -39.13
C LYS A 342 24.10 15.76 -38.81
N LEU A 343 25.13 15.05 -39.24
CA LEU A 343 25.28 13.60 -39.07
C LEU A 343 25.16 13.16 -37.60
N THR A 344 25.75 13.89 -36.66
CA THR A 344 25.64 13.59 -35.22
C THR A 344 24.21 13.72 -34.69
N TYR A 345 23.43 14.67 -35.21
CA TYR A 345 22.02 14.86 -34.84
C TYR A 345 21.15 13.76 -35.44
N LEU A 346 21.38 13.41 -36.71
CA LEU A 346 20.68 12.31 -37.37
C LEU A 346 20.91 10.98 -36.64
N ARG A 347 22.14 10.70 -36.19
CA ARG A 347 22.43 9.50 -35.37
C ARG A 347 21.63 9.47 -34.06
N ARG A 348 21.44 10.62 -33.40
CA ARG A 348 20.62 10.71 -32.17
C ARG A 348 19.14 10.46 -32.48
N LEU A 349 18.64 11.07 -33.56
CA LEU A 349 17.27 10.86 -34.03
C LEU A 349 16.99 9.39 -34.33
N MET A 350 17.86 8.76 -35.14
CA MET A 350 17.73 7.35 -35.50
C MET A 350 17.80 6.44 -34.27
N ARG A 351 18.64 6.74 -33.28
CA ARG A 351 18.68 5.97 -32.02
C ARG A 351 17.36 6.00 -31.26
N VAL A 352 16.70 7.16 -31.20
CA VAL A 352 15.37 7.27 -30.55
C VAL A 352 14.37 6.42 -31.32
N LEU A 353 14.35 6.52 -32.65
CA LEU A 353 13.41 5.81 -33.50
C LEU A 353 13.64 4.30 -33.50
N THR A 354 14.88 3.83 -33.39
CA THR A 354 15.18 2.39 -33.28
C THR A 354 14.80 1.83 -31.91
N VAL A 355 15.13 2.53 -30.82
CA VAL A 355 14.74 2.10 -29.46
C VAL A 355 13.21 2.14 -29.27
N CYS A 356 12.51 3.03 -29.97
CA CYS A 356 11.05 3.08 -29.98
C CYS A 356 10.40 2.06 -30.94
N GLY A 357 11.20 1.22 -31.62
CA GLY A 357 10.69 0.18 -32.53
C GLY A 357 10.16 0.69 -33.88
N ILE A 358 10.43 1.95 -34.25
CA ILE A 358 10.03 2.50 -35.56
C ILE A 358 10.91 1.92 -36.68
N PHE A 359 12.22 1.77 -36.45
CA PHE A 359 13.15 1.13 -37.38
C PHE A 359 13.95 0.04 -36.67
N ASP A 360 14.40 -0.97 -37.41
CA ASP A 360 15.30 -1.98 -36.86
C ASP A 360 16.76 -1.56 -37.08
N GLN A 361 17.65 -1.95 -36.16
CA GLN A 361 19.07 -1.66 -36.22
C GLN A 361 19.88 -2.96 -36.25
N SER A 362 20.83 -3.07 -37.18
CA SER A 362 21.78 -4.17 -37.24
C SER A 362 23.20 -3.67 -37.52
N SER A 363 24.18 -4.44 -37.06
CA SER A 363 25.59 -4.20 -37.38
C SER A 363 25.99 -5.04 -38.59
N SER A 364 26.51 -4.41 -39.65
CA SER A 364 27.12 -5.11 -40.79
C SER A 364 28.62 -4.89 -40.78
N SER A 365 29.40 -5.95 -40.98
CA SER A 365 30.84 -5.84 -41.24
C SER A 365 31.05 -5.39 -42.68
N SER A 366 31.72 -4.25 -42.88
CA SER A 366 32.17 -3.86 -44.22
C SER A 366 33.31 -4.76 -44.72
N ALA A 367 33.58 -4.76 -46.02
CA ALA A 367 34.70 -5.50 -46.63
C ALA A 367 36.08 -5.08 -46.09
N VAL A 368 36.16 -3.98 -45.32
CA VAL A 368 37.38 -3.41 -44.73
C VAL A 368 37.46 -3.69 -43.22
N GLY A 369 36.51 -4.45 -42.64
CA GLY A 369 36.52 -4.82 -41.23
C GLY A 369 35.96 -3.75 -40.27
N GLU A 370 35.40 -2.65 -40.78
CA GLU A 370 34.70 -1.67 -39.95
C GLU A 370 33.24 -2.09 -39.69
N ILE A 371 32.81 -2.00 -38.43
CA ILE A 371 31.42 -2.27 -38.03
C ILE A 371 30.57 -1.06 -38.39
N GLN A 372 29.75 -1.18 -39.42
CA GLN A 372 28.82 -0.13 -39.84
C GLN A 372 27.42 -0.42 -39.29
N THR A 373 26.79 0.60 -38.72
CA THR A 373 25.39 0.53 -38.31
C THR A 373 24.49 0.70 -39.53
N VAL A 374 23.56 -0.23 -39.69
CA VAL A 374 22.56 -0.24 -40.75
C VAL A 374 21.16 -0.19 -40.15
N TYR A 375 20.30 0.63 -40.74
CA TYR A 375 18.90 0.78 -40.36
C TYR A 375 18.01 0.08 -41.39
N LYS A 376 16.95 -0.58 -40.92
CA LYS A 376 16.03 -1.35 -41.76
C LYS A 376 14.59 -0.91 -41.53
N LEU A 377 13.80 -0.93 -42.61
CA LEU A 377 12.36 -0.79 -42.53
C LEU A 377 11.75 -2.05 -41.91
N ASN A 378 10.83 -1.86 -40.97
CA ASN A 378 10.01 -2.88 -40.34
C ASN A 378 8.52 -2.61 -40.65
N PRO A 379 7.57 -3.47 -40.25
CA PRO A 379 6.16 -3.24 -40.54
C PRO A 379 5.64 -1.87 -40.11
N THR A 380 6.13 -1.32 -38.98
CA THR A 380 5.74 0.00 -38.47
C THR A 380 6.28 1.14 -39.34
N SER A 381 7.56 1.15 -39.70
CA SER A 381 8.14 2.20 -40.55
C SER A 381 7.70 2.13 -42.00
N ARG A 382 7.29 0.96 -42.50
CA ARG A 382 6.72 0.83 -43.85
C ARG A 382 5.44 1.63 -44.03
N LEU A 383 4.62 1.76 -42.99
CA LEU A 383 3.44 2.64 -43.00
C LEU A 383 3.80 4.12 -43.22
N LEU A 384 5.05 4.52 -43.05
CA LEU A 384 5.50 5.90 -43.20
C LEU A 384 6.07 6.22 -44.60
N VAL A 385 6.15 5.22 -45.50
CA VAL A 385 6.65 5.41 -46.87
C VAL A 385 5.52 5.98 -47.73
N GLN A 386 5.77 7.12 -48.37
CA GLN A 386 4.72 7.98 -48.97
C GLN A 386 4.11 7.46 -50.28
N ASP A 387 4.62 6.39 -50.86
CA ASP A 387 4.03 5.78 -52.07
C ASP A 387 2.80 4.91 -51.75
N ASP A 388 2.58 4.58 -50.46
CA ASP A 388 1.34 3.99 -49.94
C ASP A 388 0.57 5.05 -49.12
N ASN A 389 -0.76 5.02 -49.19
CA ASN A 389 -1.76 5.96 -48.65
C ASN A 389 -1.71 6.29 -47.13
N SER A 390 -0.59 6.10 -46.44
CA SER A 390 -0.53 5.99 -44.99
C SER A 390 0.12 7.19 -44.27
N SER A 391 -0.46 7.51 -43.10
CA SER A 391 0.13 8.27 -41.98
C SER A 391 -0.13 9.77 -41.83
N ALA A 392 -0.93 10.43 -42.67
CA ALA A 392 -1.23 11.86 -42.45
C ALA A 392 -1.94 12.14 -41.10
N LEU A 393 -2.79 11.21 -40.64
CA LEU A 393 -3.46 11.28 -39.33
C LEU A 393 -2.52 11.00 -38.15
N LEU A 394 -1.60 10.03 -38.28
CA LEU A 394 -0.56 9.78 -37.28
C LEU A 394 0.39 10.99 -37.13
N LEU A 395 0.73 11.65 -38.24
CA LEU A 395 1.54 12.87 -38.24
C LEU A 395 0.79 14.09 -37.71
N LEU A 396 -0.55 14.08 -37.77
CA LEU A 396 -1.40 15.07 -37.13
C LEU A 396 -1.41 14.90 -35.61
N PHE A 397 -1.51 13.66 -35.10
CA PHE A 397 -1.35 13.38 -33.67
C PHE A 397 0.03 13.79 -33.14
N ALA A 398 1.07 13.73 -33.98
CA ALA A 398 2.42 14.15 -33.61
C ALA A 398 2.68 15.67 -33.65
N ARG A 399 1.66 16.53 -33.88
CA ARG A 399 1.84 18.00 -33.85
C ARG A 399 1.99 18.51 -32.40
N PRO A 400 2.98 19.38 -32.10
CA PRO A 400 3.10 20.00 -30.77
C PRO A 400 1.88 20.87 -30.39
N ASP A 401 1.25 21.49 -31.39
CA ASP A 401 0.08 22.37 -31.21
C ASP A 401 -1.20 21.58 -30.91
N THR A 402 -1.21 20.26 -31.12
CA THR A 402 -2.33 19.39 -30.73
C THR A 402 -2.23 18.87 -29.29
N THR A 403 -1.05 18.91 -28.68
CA THR A 403 -0.77 18.37 -27.33
C THR A 403 -0.63 19.43 -26.24
N ARG A 404 -0.64 20.72 -26.60
CA ARG A 404 -0.40 21.81 -25.65
C ARG A 404 -1.63 22.08 -24.78
N SER A 405 -1.60 21.59 -23.54
CA SER A 405 -2.29 22.19 -22.39
C SER A 405 -3.84 22.16 -22.37
N CYS A 406 -4.53 21.44 -23.25
CA CYS A 406 -6.01 21.44 -23.22
C CYS A 406 -6.55 20.74 -21.97
N CYS A 407 -6.07 19.53 -21.64
CA CYS A 407 -6.62 18.71 -20.55
C CYS A 407 -6.53 19.39 -19.17
N TYR A 408 -5.40 20.04 -18.87
CA TYR A 408 -5.22 20.72 -17.58
C TYR A 408 -6.20 21.89 -17.42
N HIS A 409 -6.36 22.73 -18.44
CA HIS A 409 -7.26 23.87 -18.40
C HIS A 409 -8.73 23.44 -18.42
N THR A 410 -9.08 22.44 -19.25
CA THR A 410 -10.43 21.88 -19.30
C THR A 410 -10.85 21.30 -17.95
N LEU A 411 -9.97 20.56 -17.26
CA LEU A 411 -10.27 19.96 -15.95
C LEU A 411 -10.23 20.98 -14.80
N ARG A 412 -9.33 21.96 -14.84
CA ARG A 412 -9.13 22.93 -13.73
C ARG A 412 -10.12 24.07 -13.78
N ASP A 413 -10.29 24.70 -14.94
CA ASP A 413 -10.94 26.01 -15.03
C ASP A 413 -12.44 25.89 -15.38
N GLY A 414 -12.94 24.66 -15.63
CA GLY A 414 -14.31 24.41 -16.08
C GLY A 414 -14.66 25.16 -17.37
N ALA A 415 -13.65 25.69 -18.05
CA ALA A 415 -13.80 26.61 -19.16
C ALA A 415 -14.34 25.85 -20.37
N ARG A 416 -15.40 26.38 -20.98
CA ARG A 416 -15.85 25.95 -22.31
C ARG A 416 -14.69 26.17 -23.29
N HIS A 417 -14.32 25.08 -23.95
CA HIS A 417 -13.42 24.98 -25.11
C HIS A 417 -12.48 26.16 -25.32
N VAL A 418 -11.20 25.98 -24.96
CA VAL A 418 -10.15 26.72 -25.65
C VAL A 418 -10.21 26.26 -27.11
N SER A 419 -10.78 27.08 -27.98
CA SER A 419 -10.84 26.84 -29.43
C SER A 419 -9.42 26.86 -29.96
N VAL A 420 -8.77 25.71 -29.95
CA VAL A 420 -7.46 25.59 -30.59
C VAL A 420 -7.72 25.64 -32.09
N GLU A 421 -7.24 26.70 -32.73
CA GLU A 421 -7.37 26.95 -34.17
C GLU A 421 -6.98 25.67 -34.95
N PHE A 422 -7.94 25.12 -35.68
CA PHE A 422 -7.75 23.91 -36.46
C PHE A 422 -7.35 24.29 -37.89
N ASP A 423 -6.24 23.74 -38.36
CA ASP A 423 -5.92 23.70 -39.78
C ASP A 423 -6.85 22.67 -40.45
N HIS A 424 -8.01 23.17 -40.92
CA HIS A 424 -9.08 22.36 -41.50
C HIS A 424 -8.59 21.57 -42.72
N ASN A 425 -7.65 22.12 -43.49
CA ASN A 425 -7.10 21.45 -44.67
C ASN A 425 -6.21 20.27 -44.24
N ALA A 426 -5.32 20.46 -43.27
CA ALA A 426 -4.51 19.36 -42.75
C ALA A 426 -5.35 18.26 -42.10
N MET A 427 -6.42 18.62 -41.39
CA MET A 427 -7.37 17.65 -40.83
C MET A 427 -8.07 16.87 -41.94
N SER A 428 -8.60 17.54 -42.96
CA SER A 428 -9.26 16.88 -44.09
C SER A 428 -8.33 15.89 -44.80
N HIS A 429 -7.09 16.31 -45.12
CA HIS A 429 -6.09 15.42 -45.72
C HIS A 429 -5.76 14.22 -44.82
N ALA A 430 -5.66 14.43 -43.50
CA ALA A 430 -5.45 13.37 -42.54
C ALA A 430 -6.60 12.36 -42.52
N CYS A 431 -7.84 12.83 -42.46
CA CYS A 431 -9.04 11.98 -42.47
C CYS A 431 -9.19 11.19 -43.77
N ILE A 432 -8.82 11.76 -44.93
CA ILE A 432 -8.84 11.06 -46.22
C ILE A 432 -7.82 9.93 -46.24
N ALA A 433 -6.57 10.20 -45.85
CA ALA A 433 -5.52 9.18 -45.81
C ALA A 433 -5.86 8.04 -44.82
N ASP A 434 -6.37 8.39 -43.64
CA ASP A 434 -6.86 7.42 -42.66
C ASP A 434 -8.01 6.56 -43.22
N SER A 435 -8.95 7.18 -43.93
CA SER A 435 -10.07 6.46 -44.55
C SER A 435 -9.60 5.48 -45.62
N ASN A 436 -8.61 5.84 -46.43
CA ASN A 436 -8.04 4.92 -47.42
C ASN A 436 -7.43 3.69 -46.75
N LEU A 437 -6.61 3.88 -45.71
CA LEU A 437 -5.95 2.79 -44.98
C LEU A 437 -6.95 1.89 -44.23
N VAL A 438 -7.84 2.51 -43.44
CA VAL A 438 -8.83 1.77 -42.64
C VAL A 438 -9.76 0.99 -43.55
N MET A 439 -10.26 1.60 -44.64
CA MET A 439 -11.19 0.93 -45.53
C MET A 439 -10.54 -0.17 -46.36
N GLU A 440 -9.26 -0.06 -46.73
CA GLU A 440 -8.52 -1.16 -47.36
C GLU A 440 -8.53 -2.41 -46.47
N ILE A 441 -8.27 -2.25 -45.17
CA ILE A 441 -8.25 -3.36 -44.22
C ILE A 441 -9.67 -3.88 -43.96
N VAL A 442 -10.65 -3.00 -43.78
CA VAL A 442 -12.07 -3.39 -43.58
C VAL A 442 -12.61 -4.17 -44.77
N LEU A 443 -12.32 -3.73 -45.99
CA LEU A 443 -12.77 -4.40 -47.21
C LEU A 443 -12.05 -5.72 -47.46
N LYS A 444 -10.94 -5.99 -46.77
CA LYS A 444 -10.23 -7.26 -46.83
C LYS A 444 -10.71 -8.22 -45.74
N GLU A 445 -10.69 -7.78 -44.49
CA GLU A 445 -10.91 -8.59 -43.30
C GLU A 445 -12.40 -8.73 -42.93
N ALA A 446 -13.22 -7.73 -43.25
CA ALA A 446 -14.64 -7.65 -42.86
C ALA A 446 -15.59 -7.46 -44.05
N HIS A 447 -15.20 -7.88 -45.26
CA HIS A 447 -16.00 -7.72 -46.48
C HIS A 447 -17.42 -8.28 -46.38
N GLY A 448 -17.64 -9.33 -45.57
CA GLY A 448 -18.94 -9.97 -45.38
C GLY A 448 -20.02 -9.05 -44.81
N ILE A 449 -19.67 -7.96 -44.12
CA ILE A 449 -20.66 -7.02 -43.55
C ILE A 449 -21.45 -6.26 -44.62
N PHE A 450 -20.86 -6.14 -45.82
CA PHE A 450 -21.45 -5.46 -46.98
C PHE A 450 -22.28 -6.38 -47.88
N HIS A 451 -22.30 -7.70 -47.61
CA HIS A 451 -23.06 -8.65 -48.42
C HIS A 451 -24.58 -8.42 -48.28
N GLY A 452 -25.28 -8.51 -49.41
CA GLY A 452 -26.73 -8.36 -49.49
C GLY A 452 -27.23 -6.91 -49.51
N LEU A 453 -26.33 -5.93 -49.48
CA LEU A 453 -26.69 -4.51 -49.62
C LEU A 453 -26.87 -4.14 -51.10
N SER A 454 -27.87 -3.31 -51.39
CA SER A 454 -28.06 -2.67 -52.70
C SER A 454 -27.73 -1.17 -52.65
N SER A 455 -27.85 -0.56 -51.46
CA SER A 455 -27.59 0.86 -51.23
C SER A 455 -26.88 1.11 -49.90
N LEU A 456 -25.92 2.03 -49.89
CA LEU A 456 -25.19 2.45 -48.71
C LEU A 456 -25.02 3.97 -48.70
N ILE A 457 -25.24 4.59 -47.54
CA ILE A 457 -24.98 6.01 -47.34
C ILE A 457 -23.91 6.24 -46.27
N ASP A 458 -22.87 6.97 -46.64
CA ASP A 458 -21.77 7.41 -45.78
C ASP A 458 -22.11 8.78 -45.20
N VAL A 459 -22.54 8.79 -43.94
CA VAL A 459 -23.01 9.99 -43.24
C VAL A 459 -21.81 10.65 -42.56
N GLY A 460 -21.58 11.94 -42.82
CA GLY A 460 -20.35 12.61 -42.45
C GLY A 460 -19.13 12.11 -43.24
N GLY A 461 -19.35 11.57 -44.44
CA GLY A 461 -18.32 10.92 -45.25
C GLY A 461 -17.30 11.87 -45.89
N GLY A 462 -17.44 13.18 -45.69
CA GLY A 462 -16.50 14.19 -46.15
C GLY A 462 -16.32 14.19 -47.67
N HIS A 463 -15.09 13.94 -48.13
CA HIS A 463 -14.74 13.87 -49.55
C HIS A 463 -14.99 12.47 -50.16
N GLY A 464 -15.71 11.59 -49.44
CA GLY A 464 -16.21 10.32 -49.95
C GLY A 464 -15.18 9.20 -50.06
N ALA A 465 -14.02 9.32 -49.41
CA ALA A 465 -12.94 8.33 -49.51
C ALA A 465 -13.41 6.89 -49.15
N ALA A 466 -14.19 6.76 -48.07
CA ALA A 466 -14.71 5.46 -47.64
C ALA A 466 -15.78 4.91 -48.60
N ALA A 467 -16.77 5.73 -48.96
CA ALA A 467 -17.79 5.36 -49.95
C ALA A 467 -17.19 4.96 -51.30
N VAL A 468 -16.17 5.68 -51.79
CA VAL A 468 -15.48 5.36 -53.05
C VAL A 468 -14.73 4.03 -52.95
N ALA A 469 -14.08 3.74 -51.83
CA ALA A 469 -13.42 2.45 -51.62
C ALA A 469 -14.42 1.29 -51.65
N ILE A 470 -15.58 1.45 -51.00
CA ILE A 470 -16.67 0.44 -51.01
C ILE A 470 -17.21 0.27 -52.43
N ALA A 471 -17.52 1.35 -53.14
CA ALA A 471 -18.06 1.29 -54.50
C ALA A 471 -17.12 0.62 -55.52
N LYS A 472 -15.80 0.70 -55.31
CA LYS A 472 -14.80 0.00 -56.14
C LYS A 472 -14.82 -1.51 -55.94
N VAL A 473 -14.96 -1.97 -54.70
CA VAL A 473 -14.97 -3.41 -54.37
C VAL A 473 -16.34 -4.03 -54.61
N PHE A 474 -17.42 -3.25 -54.42
CA PHE A 474 -18.80 -3.68 -54.60
C PHE A 474 -19.57 -2.79 -55.57
N PRO A 475 -19.33 -2.91 -56.90
CA PRO A 475 -19.95 -2.03 -57.90
C PRO A 475 -21.48 -2.11 -57.97
N HIS A 476 -22.09 -3.14 -57.37
CA HIS A 476 -23.54 -3.32 -57.29
C HIS A 476 -24.19 -2.48 -56.18
N ILE A 477 -23.41 -1.99 -55.21
CA ILE A 477 -23.91 -1.17 -54.11
C ILE A 477 -23.91 0.29 -54.53
N THR A 478 -25.09 0.89 -54.57
CA THR A 478 -25.22 2.33 -54.83
C THR A 478 -24.75 3.11 -53.61
N CYS A 479 -23.58 3.74 -53.70
CA CYS A 479 -22.97 4.49 -52.61
C CYS A 479 -23.29 5.99 -52.70
N SER A 480 -23.73 6.59 -51.60
CA SER A 480 -23.93 8.03 -51.47
C SER A 480 -23.17 8.59 -50.26
N VAL A 481 -22.83 9.88 -50.31
CA VAL A 481 -22.15 10.60 -49.22
C VAL A 481 -23.04 11.75 -48.78
N LEU A 482 -23.39 11.80 -47.50
CA LEU A 482 -24.14 12.90 -46.88
C LEU A 482 -23.18 13.74 -46.02
N ASP A 483 -23.07 15.03 -46.33
CA ASP A 483 -22.28 15.98 -45.55
C ASP A 483 -22.80 17.41 -45.78
N LEU A 484 -22.24 18.38 -45.06
CA LEU A 484 -22.61 19.79 -45.16
C LEU A 484 -22.12 20.41 -46.49
N GLU A 485 -22.83 21.44 -46.96
CA GLU A 485 -22.54 22.19 -48.20
C GLU A 485 -21.06 22.62 -48.30
N GLN A 486 -20.54 23.16 -47.20
CA GLN A 486 -19.17 23.65 -47.08
C GLN A 486 -18.08 22.58 -47.24
N VAL A 487 -18.43 21.30 -47.06
CA VAL A 487 -17.54 20.15 -47.23
C VAL A 487 -17.71 19.59 -48.64
N ILE A 488 -18.94 19.34 -49.08
CA ILE A 488 -19.24 18.75 -50.41
C ILE A 488 -18.81 19.66 -51.55
N SER A 489 -18.93 20.99 -51.40
CA SER A 489 -18.45 21.95 -52.41
C SER A 489 -16.95 21.84 -52.72
N LYS A 490 -16.15 21.20 -51.85
CA LYS A 490 -14.72 20.94 -52.03
C LYS A 490 -14.41 19.49 -52.40
N ALA A 491 -15.43 18.62 -52.42
CA ALA A 491 -15.26 17.20 -52.71
C ALA A 491 -14.89 16.98 -54.19
N PRO A 492 -14.08 15.94 -54.49
CA PRO A 492 -13.73 15.62 -55.86
C PRO A 492 -14.94 15.09 -56.62
N THR A 493 -15.06 15.48 -57.89
CA THR A 493 -16.06 14.91 -58.80
C THR A 493 -15.81 13.41 -58.94
N SER A 494 -16.83 12.59 -58.63
CA SER A 494 -16.76 11.14 -58.71
C SER A 494 -17.97 10.60 -59.47
N GLN A 495 -17.74 9.61 -60.34
CA GLN A 495 -18.82 8.87 -61.00
C GLN A 495 -19.30 7.68 -60.15
N LEU A 496 -18.56 7.31 -59.11
CA LEU A 496 -18.82 6.12 -58.29
C LEU A 496 -19.73 6.39 -57.10
N VAL A 497 -19.80 7.64 -56.64
CA VAL A 497 -20.58 8.03 -55.46
C VAL A 497 -21.42 9.26 -55.74
N LYS A 498 -22.61 9.31 -55.15
CA LYS A 498 -23.48 10.49 -55.21
C LYS A 498 -23.33 11.34 -53.95
N TYR A 499 -22.98 12.60 -54.10
CA TYR A 499 -22.93 13.55 -52.99
C TYR A 499 -24.31 14.15 -52.73
N ILE A 500 -24.68 14.25 -51.45
CA ILE A 500 -25.97 14.76 -50.98
C ILE A 500 -25.67 15.80 -49.90
N VAL A 501 -26.08 17.05 -50.14
CA VAL A 501 -25.97 18.11 -49.14
C VAL A 501 -27.10 17.98 -48.12
N GLY A 502 -26.76 17.95 -46.84
CA GLY A 502 -27.77 17.97 -45.77
C GLY A 502 -27.18 17.92 -44.37
N ASP A 503 -28.04 18.12 -43.37
CA ASP A 503 -27.71 17.97 -41.96
C ASP A 503 -28.23 16.62 -41.43
N MET A 504 -27.32 15.78 -40.94
CA MET A 504 -27.63 14.46 -40.38
C MET A 504 -28.52 14.50 -39.13
N PHE A 505 -28.59 15.64 -38.42
CA PHE A 505 -29.52 15.81 -37.30
C PHE A 505 -30.97 15.97 -37.77
N GLU A 506 -31.15 16.53 -38.96
CA GLU A 506 -32.48 16.79 -39.54
C GLU A 506 -32.95 15.62 -40.40
N PHE A 507 -32.09 15.14 -41.31
CA PHE A 507 -32.47 14.16 -42.32
C PHE A 507 -31.32 13.28 -42.77
N ILE A 508 -31.59 11.98 -42.93
CA ILE A 508 -30.69 11.02 -43.56
C ILE A 508 -31.50 10.30 -44.66
N PRO A 509 -31.04 10.31 -45.93
CA PRO A 509 -31.67 9.56 -47.02
C PRO A 509 -31.77 8.07 -46.74
N THR A 510 -32.81 7.43 -47.28
CA THR A 510 -33.03 5.99 -47.09
C THR A 510 -31.99 5.14 -47.83
N ALA A 511 -31.43 4.14 -47.16
CA ALA A 511 -30.49 3.17 -47.71
C ALA A 511 -30.54 1.86 -46.93
N ASP A 512 -30.07 0.75 -47.50
CA ASP A 512 -30.03 -0.54 -46.82
C ASP A 512 -29.06 -0.53 -45.63
N ALA A 513 -27.95 0.19 -45.78
CA ALA A 513 -27.00 0.41 -44.71
C ALA A 513 -26.56 1.88 -44.59
N ILE A 514 -26.29 2.30 -43.36
CA ILE A 514 -25.70 3.60 -43.05
C ILE A 514 -24.30 3.38 -42.48
N LEU A 515 -23.31 4.09 -43.01
CA LEU A 515 -21.94 4.12 -42.51
C LEU A 515 -21.72 5.42 -41.73
N LEU A 516 -21.19 5.28 -40.51
CA LEU A 516 -20.78 6.37 -39.61
C LEU A 516 -19.31 6.16 -39.22
N LYS A 517 -18.37 6.67 -40.01
CA LYS A 517 -16.93 6.56 -39.73
C LYS A 517 -16.42 7.80 -38.99
N ALA A 518 -15.92 7.62 -37.76
CA ALA A 518 -15.38 8.70 -36.93
C ALA A 518 -16.33 9.91 -36.79
N VAL A 519 -17.64 9.64 -36.79
CA VAL A 519 -18.68 10.66 -36.63
C VAL A 519 -19.05 10.77 -35.15
N LEU A 520 -19.45 9.65 -34.56
CA LEU A 520 -20.09 9.62 -33.24
C LEU A 520 -19.11 9.91 -32.07
N ASN A 521 -17.79 9.83 -32.28
CA ASN A 521 -16.80 10.26 -31.27
C ASN A 521 -16.67 11.79 -31.19
N SER A 522 -17.25 12.55 -32.12
CA SER A 522 -17.24 14.01 -32.09
C SER A 522 -18.40 14.59 -31.26
N TRP A 523 -19.31 13.74 -30.78
CA TRP A 523 -20.60 14.15 -30.22
C TRP A 523 -20.85 13.56 -28.82
N ASP A 524 -21.61 14.30 -28.02
CA ASP A 524 -22.14 13.81 -26.75
C ASP A 524 -23.24 12.76 -26.95
N ASP A 525 -23.58 12.04 -25.88
CA ASP A 525 -24.55 10.94 -25.97
C ASP A 525 -25.92 11.38 -26.49
N ASN A 526 -26.39 12.56 -26.09
CA ASN A 526 -27.69 13.06 -26.53
C ASN A 526 -27.70 13.36 -28.03
N SER A 527 -26.61 13.90 -28.56
CA SER A 527 -26.45 14.13 -30.00
C SER A 527 -26.29 12.81 -30.75
N CYS A 528 -25.49 11.87 -30.24
CA CYS A 528 -25.37 10.52 -30.80
C CYS A 528 -26.73 9.82 -30.89
N ILE A 529 -27.54 9.89 -29.83
CA ILE A 529 -28.90 9.30 -29.83
C ILE A 529 -29.77 9.91 -30.92
N LYS A 530 -29.74 11.24 -31.10
CA LYS A 530 -30.51 11.91 -32.16
C LYS A 530 -30.07 11.44 -33.56
N ILE A 531 -28.76 11.37 -33.80
CA ILE A 531 -28.22 10.88 -35.08
C ILE A 531 -28.66 9.43 -35.32
N LEU A 532 -28.50 8.56 -34.32
CA LEU A 532 -28.90 7.15 -34.42
C LEU A 532 -30.41 6.97 -34.62
N GLN A 533 -31.24 7.84 -34.05
CA GLN A 533 -32.69 7.84 -34.31
C GLN A 533 -33.01 8.21 -35.76
N GLN A 534 -32.27 9.14 -36.37
CA GLN A 534 -32.42 9.43 -37.80
C GLN A 534 -31.93 8.25 -38.64
N CYS A 535 -30.80 7.63 -38.26
CA CYS A 535 -30.31 6.43 -38.93
C CYS A 535 -31.34 5.31 -38.91
N LYS A 536 -31.96 5.06 -37.75
CA LYS A 536 -33.01 4.05 -37.59
C LYS A 536 -34.21 4.29 -38.51
N ARG A 537 -34.59 5.55 -38.74
CA ARG A 537 -35.69 5.91 -39.66
C ARG A 537 -35.34 5.72 -41.13
N ALA A 538 -34.05 5.80 -41.46
CA ALA A 538 -33.54 5.75 -42.82
C ALA A 538 -33.17 4.32 -43.29
N ILE A 539 -33.10 3.34 -42.39
CA ILE A 539 -32.84 1.94 -42.75
C ILE A 539 -34.11 1.07 -42.77
N PRO A 540 -34.14 0.00 -43.58
CA PRO A 540 -35.18 -1.02 -43.52
C PRO A 540 -35.25 -1.73 -42.17
N THR A 541 -36.32 -2.50 -41.96
CA THR A 541 -36.43 -3.40 -40.80
C THR A 541 -35.31 -4.45 -40.77
N ARG A 542 -35.06 -5.05 -39.60
CA ARG A 542 -34.06 -6.12 -39.42
C ARG A 542 -34.30 -7.30 -40.38
N GLN A 543 -35.55 -7.70 -40.63
CA GLN A 543 -35.85 -8.80 -41.58
C GLN A 543 -35.51 -8.44 -43.02
N ALA A 544 -35.56 -7.15 -43.37
CA ALA A 544 -35.20 -6.65 -44.69
C ALA A 544 -33.69 -6.33 -44.81
N GLY A 545 -32.88 -6.66 -43.80
CA GLY A 545 -31.42 -6.52 -43.85
C GLY A 545 -30.87 -5.14 -43.44
N GLY A 546 -31.71 -4.25 -42.91
CA GLY A 546 -31.28 -2.91 -42.49
C GLY A 546 -30.24 -2.94 -41.38
N LYS A 547 -29.15 -2.17 -41.53
CA LYS A 547 -28.06 -2.10 -40.54
C LYS A 547 -27.35 -0.75 -40.49
N ILE A 548 -26.76 -0.44 -39.34
CA ILE A 548 -25.89 0.73 -39.13
C ILE A 548 -24.48 0.21 -38.87
N LEU A 549 -23.50 0.71 -39.62
CA LEU A 549 -22.09 0.38 -39.50
C LEU A 549 -21.36 1.59 -38.89
N ILE A 550 -20.82 1.44 -37.70
CA ILE A 550 -20.07 2.49 -36.99
C ILE A 550 -18.60 2.11 -36.96
N LEU A 551 -17.71 3.01 -37.39
CA LEU A 551 -16.26 2.84 -37.29
C LEU A 551 -15.70 3.82 -36.28
N ASN A 552 -15.43 3.33 -35.07
CA ASN A 552 -15.00 4.14 -33.93
C ASN A 552 -14.04 3.35 -33.02
N VAL A 553 -13.35 4.04 -32.12
CA VAL A 553 -12.61 3.37 -31.06
C VAL A 553 -13.60 2.84 -30.02
N VAL A 554 -13.37 1.62 -29.54
CA VAL A 554 -14.12 1.02 -28.42
C VAL A 554 -13.13 0.68 -27.32
N ILE A 555 -13.18 1.42 -26.23
CA ILE A 555 -12.19 1.32 -25.15
C ILE A 555 -12.32 -0.04 -24.47
N GLY A 556 -11.20 -0.77 -24.42
CA GLY A 556 -11.09 -2.01 -23.65
C GLY A 556 -11.87 -3.22 -24.19
N HIS A 557 -12.55 -3.10 -25.33
CA HIS A 557 -13.32 -4.20 -25.91
C HIS A 557 -12.41 -5.33 -26.42
N GLY A 558 -12.82 -6.58 -26.18
CA GLY A 558 -12.06 -7.79 -26.52
C GLY A 558 -10.88 -8.05 -25.58
N THR A 559 -9.77 -8.52 -26.13
CA THR A 559 -8.50 -8.72 -25.39
C THR A 559 -7.35 -7.94 -26.05
N PRO A 560 -7.39 -6.59 -26.08
CA PRO A 560 -6.36 -5.81 -26.74
C PRO A 560 -5.04 -5.92 -25.98
N ASP A 561 -3.93 -5.95 -26.73
CA ASP A 561 -2.59 -5.87 -26.18
C ASP A 561 -2.36 -4.48 -25.53
N ASN A 562 -1.31 -4.35 -24.73
CA ASN A 562 -1.06 -3.10 -24.01
C ASN A 562 -0.84 -1.91 -24.96
N THR A 563 -0.27 -2.11 -26.15
CA THR A 563 -0.05 -1.06 -27.14
C THR A 563 -1.37 -0.53 -27.67
N THR A 564 -2.29 -1.43 -28.04
CA THR A 564 -3.63 -1.06 -28.50
C THR A 564 -4.42 -0.37 -27.40
N LYS A 565 -4.38 -0.90 -26.16
CA LYS A 565 -5.04 -0.26 -25.00
C LYS A 565 -4.53 1.16 -24.77
N GLU A 566 -3.22 1.36 -24.80
CA GLU A 566 -2.60 2.69 -24.65
C GLU A 566 -3.05 3.62 -25.79
N ALA A 567 -3.08 3.14 -27.04
CA ALA A 567 -3.57 3.93 -28.18
C ALA A 567 -5.05 4.34 -28.05
N GLN A 568 -5.92 3.45 -27.55
CA GLN A 568 -7.33 3.72 -27.32
C GLN A 568 -7.53 4.87 -26.33
N VAL A 569 -6.90 4.78 -25.14
CA VAL A 569 -7.06 5.81 -24.09
C VAL A 569 -6.35 7.12 -24.43
N LEU A 570 -5.25 7.08 -25.19
CA LEU A 570 -4.60 8.30 -25.68
C LEU A 570 -5.44 9.00 -26.76
N THR A 571 -6.18 8.24 -27.56
CA THR A 571 -7.12 8.79 -28.54
C THR A 571 -8.31 9.42 -27.84
N ASP A 572 -8.86 8.79 -26.80
CA ASP A 572 -9.89 9.41 -25.96
C ASP A 572 -9.43 10.74 -25.35
N MET A 573 -8.23 10.75 -24.75
CA MET A 573 -7.63 11.97 -24.23
C MET A 573 -7.43 13.05 -25.31
N TYR A 574 -7.13 12.65 -26.56
CA TYR A 574 -7.04 13.57 -27.69
C TYR A 574 -8.40 14.19 -28.04
N MET A 575 -9.50 13.43 -27.95
CA MET A 575 -10.85 13.90 -28.26
C MET A 575 -11.35 15.00 -27.32
N MET A 576 -10.78 15.10 -26.11
CA MET A 576 -11.05 16.20 -25.15
C MET A 576 -10.78 17.62 -25.70
N ARG A 577 -10.08 17.75 -26.84
CA ARG A 577 -9.87 19.04 -27.52
C ARG A 577 -11.18 19.61 -28.09
N GLY A 578 -12.14 18.74 -28.40
CA GLY A 578 -13.51 19.10 -28.78
C GLY A 578 -14.51 18.74 -27.67
N SER A 579 -15.78 18.56 -28.04
CA SER A 579 -16.83 17.98 -27.18
C SER A 579 -16.94 16.46 -27.32
N GLY A 580 -15.94 15.83 -27.95
CA GLY A 580 -15.92 14.41 -28.29
C GLY A 580 -15.28 13.55 -27.21
N PHE A 581 -15.57 12.25 -27.25
CA PHE A 581 -14.95 11.22 -26.43
C PHE A 581 -15.10 9.85 -27.11
N GLU A 582 -14.17 8.96 -26.82
CA GLU A 582 -14.28 7.54 -27.20
C GLU A 582 -15.03 6.80 -26.08
N ARG A 583 -15.76 5.74 -26.45
CA ARG A 583 -16.68 5.06 -25.54
C ARG A 583 -16.23 3.64 -25.22
N GLU A 584 -16.49 3.22 -23.99
CA GLU A 584 -16.48 1.80 -23.61
C GLU A 584 -17.71 1.08 -24.20
N GLU A 585 -17.65 -0.24 -24.29
CA GLU A 585 -18.76 -1.05 -24.82
C GLU A 585 -20.08 -0.81 -24.07
N LYS A 586 -20.04 -0.67 -22.74
CA LYS A 586 -21.25 -0.40 -21.92
C LYS A 586 -21.88 0.96 -22.22
N GLU A 587 -21.07 1.94 -22.57
CA GLU A 587 -21.55 3.27 -22.94
C GLU A 587 -22.20 3.23 -24.33
N TRP A 588 -21.60 2.49 -25.27
CA TRP A 588 -22.20 2.20 -26.57
C TRP A 588 -23.55 1.48 -26.42
N GLU A 589 -23.61 0.43 -25.61
CA GLU A 589 -24.85 -0.31 -25.32
C GLU A 589 -25.97 0.62 -24.81
N SER A 590 -25.66 1.49 -23.86
CA SER A 590 -26.59 2.50 -23.33
C SER A 590 -27.10 3.45 -24.41
N VAL A 591 -26.20 3.94 -25.27
CA VAL A 591 -26.54 4.84 -26.38
C VAL A 591 -27.45 4.14 -27.39
N PHE A 592 -27.15 2.89 -27.76
CA PHE A 592 -27.97 2.10 -28.70
C PHE A 592 -29.36 1.82 -28.14
N LEU A 593 -29.46 1.38 -26.89
CA LEU A 593 -30.74 1.14 -26.21
C LEU A 593 -31.60 2.40 -26.17
N ARG A 594 -31.02 3.56 -25.84
CA ARG A 594 -31.72 4.86 -25.80
C ARG A 594 -32.12 5.38 -27.19
N ALA A 595 -31.37 5.00 -28.23
CA ALA A 595 -31.75 5.25 -29.62
C ALA A 595 -32.86 4.29 -30.11
N GLY A 596 -33.23 3.29 -29.31
CA GLY A 596 -34.24 2.29 -29.63
C GLY A 596 -33.72 1.16 -30.51
N LEU A 597 -32.39 0.96 -30.59
CA LEU A 597 -31.76 -0.14 -31.32
C LEU A 597 -31.65 -1.35 -30.40
N SER A 598 -31.77 -2.56 -30.95
CA SER A 598 -32.06 -3.76 -30.16
C SER A 598 -30.89 -4.75 -30.04
N ASP A 599 -29.96 -4.73 -30.98
CA ASP A 599 -28.88 -5.72 -31.09
C ASP A 599 -27.66 -5.09 -31.76
N TYR A 600 -26.46 -5.50 -31.34
CA TYR A 600 -25.21 -5.00 -31.90
C TYR A 600 -24.09 -6.04 -31.81
N ASN A 601 -23.14 -5.95 -32.73
CA ASN A 601 -21.93 -6.77 -32.76
C ASN A 601 -20.70 -5.89 -32.95
N ILE A 602 -19.67 -6.07 -32.12
CA ILE A 602 -18.42 -5.31 -32.20
C ILE A 602 -17.30 -6.23 -32.72
N MET A 603 -16.59 -5.75 -33.74
CA MET A 603 -15.50 -6.46 -34.39
C MET A 603 -14.23 -5.59 -34.33
N PRO A 604 -13.18 -6.01 -33.60
CA PRO A 604 -11.89 -5.33 -33.65
C PRO A 604 -11.23 -5.58 -35.01
N ILE A 605 -10.78 -4.53 -35.68
CA ILE A 605 -10.25 -4.64 -37.06
C ILE A 605 -8.85 -4.07 -37.20
N ILE A 606 -8.61 -2.84 -36.77
CA ILE A 606 -7.33 -2.17 -37.00
C ILE A 606 -6.90 -1.37 -35.77
N GLY A 607 -5.92 -1.91 -35.04
CA GLY A 607 -5.37 -1.28 -33.85
C GLY A 607 -6.48 -0.84 -32.89
N PRO A 608 -6.62 0.46 -32.58
CA PRO A 608 -7.63 0.94 -31.65
C PRO A 608 -9.06 0.99 -32.23
N VAL A 609 -9.24 0.90 -33.56
CA VAL A 609 -10.53 1.08 -34.23
C VAL A 609 -11.27 -0.24 -34.39
N SER A 610 -12.57 -0.22 -34.08
CA SER A 610 -13.49 -1.35 -34.24
C SER A 610 -14.63 -0.98 -35.20
N ILE A 611 -15.24 -2.00 -35.81
CA ILE A 611 -16.55 -1.87 -36.46
C ILE A 611 -17.63 -2.32 -35.49
N ILE A 612 -18.67 -1.51 -35.35
CA ILE A 612 -19.88 -1.87 -34.65
C ILE A 612 -21.00 -2.00 -35.68
N GLU A 613 -21.53 -3.20 -35.84
CA GLU A 613 -22.74 -3.47 -36.60
C GLU A 613 -23.93 -3.37 -35.65
N VAL A 614 -24.84 -2.42 -35.90
CA VAL A 614 -26.02 -2.18 -35.06
C VAL A 614 -27.29 -2.44 -35.88
N LEU A 615 -28.24 -3.14 -35.26
CA LEU A 615 -29.49 -3.58 -35.91
C LEU A 615 -30.71 -2.82 -35.34
N PRO A 616 -31.72 -2.50 -36.19
CA PRO A 616 -32.87 -1.66 -35.84
C PRO A 616 -33.86 -2.25 -34.82
#